data_AF-A0A1G0XEF9-F1
#
_entry.id   AF-A0A1G0XEF9-F1
#
_cell.length_a   1.000
_cell.length_b   1.000
_cell.length_c   1.000
_cell.angle_alpha   90.00
_cell.angle_beta   90.00
_cell.angle_gamma   90.00
#
_symmetry.space_group_name_H-M   'P 1'
#
loop_
_entity.id
_entity.type
_entity.pdbx_description
1 polymer ?
#
loop_
_entity_poly.entity_id
_entity_poly.type
_entity_poly.pdbx_seq_one_letter_code
_entity_poly.pdbx_strand_id
1 'polypeptide(L)'
;MSYIINKILPSLTKENEKQTAILVRLNKTADMFSNILKSMNVDHFNISGFDLFRRKAIKNIVAFLGCIENELDRVSWYRMFNIFGKIPTLKESRHFVNSLFDIGLYPADYLLNKNNARFTLEDFLKLFQNERLVIFDTETTGLNTQKDDIIQIAAVEIIKGEIGVTFEVFIKTDKDLAESENIHHISKEFLISNGIDAREGLSRFNHFVNGDVLIAHNLEYDWKILQSNSARNGFDLQANNPKIKFDTLEISRKLYPKLNSYKLIDLISSLKLQGVNSHNALEDVLATANLTRHLAIESEKRITPQKEFSEKNKKILQIFYDNFFPIWNKWKAQINQQTSFTIIINDFLDYLKNTLNYSIDTDDAYYLSKLLRHMQVKCGYKSLFDLLKYHVIDYKLYKEADLIIGDEKIVISTVHKGKGLEFENVIVPECVNDVYPSWASNTIEEKEEDSRTFYVALSRAMKRLILTYHTISINKYGKTFPRSRTYFLDCIEKHLHKINV
;
A
#
# COMPACT_ATOMS: atom_id res chain seq x y z
N MET A 1 -23.73 -13.12 31.46
CA MET A 1 -23.40 -11.83 30.81
C MET A 1 -23.71 -10.64 31.71
N SER A 2 -24.97 -10.45 32.15
CA SER A 2 -25.36 -9.29 32.96
C SER A 2 -24.55 -9.12 34.25
N TYR A 3 -24.20 -10.22 34.93
CA TYR A 3 -23.32 -10.17 36.10
C TYR A 3 -21.94 -9.58 35.79
N ILE A 4 -21.31 -10.04 34.69
CA ILE A 4 -20.00 -9.54 34.24
C ILE A 4 -20.09 -8.03 34.00
N ILE A 5 -21.09 -7.59 33.22
CA ILE A 5 -21.23 -6.18 32.83
C ILE A 5 -21.55 -5.28 34.04
N ASN A 6 -22.42 -5.73 34.95
CA ASN A 6 -22.91 -4.89 36.04
C ASN A 6 -22.04 -4.93 37.31
N LYS A 7 -21.27 -6.01 37.52
CA LYS A 7 -20.54 -6.24 38.79
C LYS A 7 -19.03 -6.33 38.60
N ILE A 8 -18.56 -6.94 37.52
CA ILE A 8 -17.12 -7.15 37.28
C ILE A 8 -16.53 -5.99 36.49
N LEU A 9 -17.14 -5.65 35.36
CA LEU A 9 -16.60 -4.65 34.44
C LEU A 9 -16.40 -3.26 35.10
N PRO A 10 -17.33 -2.75 35.94
CA PRO A 10 -17.17 -1.42 36.53
C PRO A 10 -16.01 -1.32 37.53
N SER A 11 -15.57 -2.41 38.15
CA SER A 11 -14.38 -2.37 39.04
C SER A 11 -13.08 -2.36 38.26
N LEU A 12 -13.05 -2.99 37.08
CA LEU A 12 -11.87 -3.07 36.23
C LEU A 12 -11.65 -1.81 35.38
N THR A 13 -12.71 -1.07 35.06
CA THR A 13 -12.66 0.14 34.23
C THR A 13 -12.55 1.45 35.02
N LYS A 14 -12.61 1.39 36.36
CA LYS A 14 -12.42 2.52 37.28
C LYS A 14 -10.97 2.94 37.47
N GLU A 15 -10.01 2.08 37.12
CA GLU A 15 -8.57 2.41 37.11
C GLU A 15 -8.23 3.15 35.80
N ASN A 16 -7.57 4.30 35.88
CA ASN A 16 -7.11 5.04 34.70
C ASN A 16 -6.11 4.18 33.90
N GLU A 17 -6.31 4.09 32.58
CA GLU A 17 -5.41 3.52 31.55
C GLU A 17 -5.48 2.00 31.24
N LYS A 18 -6.39 1.21 31.84
CA LYS A 18 -6.29 -0.26 31.73
C LYS A 18 -7.33 -0.88 30.81
N GLN A 19 -6.88 -1.50 29.73
CA GLN A 19 -7.75 -2.25 28.82
C GLN A 19 -8.25 -3.55 29.47
N THR A 20 -9.56 -3.78 29.36
CA THR A 20 -10.21 -5.02 29.79
C THR A 20 -10.79 -5.74 28.57
N ALA A 21 -10.32 -6.95 28.29
CA ALA A 21 -10.85 -7.77 27.22
C ALA A 21 -11.88 -8.79 27.71
N ILE A 22 -12.97 -8.94 26.98
CA ILE A 22 -13.94 -10.04 27.12
C ILE A 22 -13.70 -11.00 25.95
N LEU A 23 -13.08 -12.15 26.23
CA LEU A 23 -12.68 -13.14 25.22
C LEU A 23 -13.64 -14.31 25.18
N VAL A 24 -14.49 -14.33 24.15
CA VAL A 24 -15.56 -15.33 24.00
C VAL A 24 -15.19 -16.41 22.98
N ARG A 25 -15.85 -17.57 23.05
CA ARG A 25 -15.65 -18.65 22.07
C ARG A 25 -16.29 -18.37 20.72
N LEU A 26 -17.47 -17.73 20.71
CA LEU A 26 -18.33 -17.57 19.53
C LEU A 26 -18.60 -16.10 19.21
N ASN A 27 -18.67 -15.77 17.91
CA ASN A 27 -19.00 -14.41 17.45
C ASN A 27 -20.36 -13.94 17.97
N LYS A 28 -21.36 -14.83 17.99
CA LYS A 28 -22.69 -14.52 18.53
C LYS A 28 -22.62 -14.05 19.99
N THR A 29 -21.77 -14.66 20.80
CA THR A 29 -21.56 -14.26 22.19
C THR A 29 -20.92 -12.87 22.25
N ALA A 30 -19.94 -12.56 21.38
CA ALA A 30 -19.32 -11.24 21.29
C ALA A 30 -20.35 -10.17 20.94
N ASP A 31 -21.19 -10.43 19.93
CA ASP A 31 -22.27 -9.53 19.52
C ASP A 31 -23.30 -9.33 20.64
N MET A 32 -23.62 -10.37 21.41
CA MET A 32 -24.49 -10.23 22.57
C MET A 32 -23.90 -9.31 23.65
N PHE A 33 -22.62 -9.48 24.00
CA PHE A 33 -21.94 -8.54 24.91
C PHE A 33 -21.94 -7.12 24.36
N SER A 34 -21.61 -6.94 23.08
CA SER A 34 -21.58 -5.63 22.43
C SER A 34 -22.95 -4.96 22.45
N ASN A 35 -24.02 -5.69 22.13
CA ASN A 35 -25.37 -5.14 22.13
C ASN A 35 -25.83 -4.70 23.53
N ILE A 36 -25.47 -5.43 24.59
CA ILE A 36 -25.78 -5.02 25.96
C ILE A 36 -24.98 -3.77 26.35
N LEU A 37 -23.69 -3.69 26.00
CA LEU A 37 -22.91 -2.48 26.27
C LEU A 37 -23.42 -1.27 25.47
N LYS A 38 -23.83 -1.46 24.22
CA LYS A 38 -24.48 -0.42 23.40
C LYS A 38 -25.77 0.08 24.05
N SER A 39 -26.64 -0.80 24.55
CA SER A 39 -27.88 -0.37 25.21
C SER A 39 -27.66 0.37 26.52
N MET A 40 -26.49 0.18 27.14
CA MET A 40 -26.05 0.90 28.34
C MET A 40 -25.20 2.13 28.03
N ASN A 41 -25.01 2.48 26.75
CA ASN A 41 -24.15 3.56 26.29
C ASN A 41 -22.70 3.48 26.82
N VAL A 42 -22.17 2.26 26.94
CA VAL A 42 -20.79 2.00 27.37
C VAL A 42 -19.91 1.87 26.13
N ASP A 43 -18.90 2.73 26.04
CA ASP A 43 -17.93 2.68 24.95
C ASP A 43 -17.09 1.39 24.99
N HIS A 44 -16.94 0.75 23.82
CA HIS A 44 -16.22 -0.50 23.68
C HIS A 44 -15.85 -0.78 22.23
N PHE A 45 -14.78 -1.56 22.06
CA PHE A 45 -14.32 -2.05 20.77
C PHE A 45 -14.72 -3.51 20.58
N ASN A 46 -15.65 -3.79 19.66
CA ASN A 46 -16.06 -5.16 19.35
C ASN A 46 -15.37 -5.68 18.08
N ILE A 47 -14.72 -6.85 18.18
CA ILE A 47 -14.15 -7.63 17.08
C ILE A 47 -14.96 -8.92 16.95
N SER A 48 -16.06 -8.84 16.19
CA SER A 48 -16.98 -9.97 16.00
C SER A 48 -16.99 -10.47 14.55
N GLY A 49 -17.89 -11.39 14.21
CA GLY A 49 -17.72 -12.40 13.15
C GLY A 49 -17.35 -11.93 11.74
N PHE A 50 -17.59 -10.66 11.41
CA PHE A 50 -17.24 -10.09 10.11
C PHE A 50 -16.14 -9.05 10.25
N ASP A 51 -14.98 -9.33 9.64
CA ASP A 51 -13.85 -8.40 9.59
C ASP A 51 -14.22 -7.17 8.75
N LEU A 52 -14.11 -5.98 9.36
CA LEU A 52 -14.38 -4.67 8.76
C LEU A 52 -13.73 -4.54 7.37
N PHE A 53 -12.48 -4.97 7.21
CA PHE A 53 -11.75 -4.85 5.95
C PHE A 53 -12.28 -5.76 4.85
N ARG A 54 -13.22 -6.67 5.17
CA ARG A 54 -13.94 -7.47 4.16
C ARG A 54 -15.11 -6.72 3.52
N ARG A 55 -15.64 -5.67 4.17
CA ARG A 55 -16.82 -4.92 3.73
C ARG A 55 -16.59 -4.21 2.40
N LYS A 56 -17.65 -4.17 1.58
CA LYS A 56 -17.57 -3.61 0.21
C LYS A 56 -17.21 -2.13 0.25
N ALA A 57 -17.88 -1.33 1.08
CA ALA A 57 -17.59 0.10 1.22
C ALA A 57 -16.13 0.37 1.61
N ILE A 58 -15.64 -0.34 2.64
CA ILE A 58 -14.25 -0.17 3.11
C ILE A 58 -13.23 -0.55 2.04
N LYS A 59 -13.41 -1.68 1.36
CA LYS A 59 -12.52 -2.05 0.26
C LYS A 59 -12.53 -1.06 -0.89
N ASN A 60 -13.67 -0.43 -1.15
CA ASN A 60 -13.78 0.58 -2.20
C ASN A 60 -13.08 1.88 -1.79
N ILE A 61 -13.16 2.28 -0.52
CA ILE A 61 -12.41 3.40 0.03
C ILE A 61 -10.91 3.16 -0.07
N VAL A 62 -10.41 2.03 0.43
CA VAL A 62 -8.99 1.69 0.38
C VAL A 62 -8.50 1.58 -1.07
N ALA A 63 -9.34 1.07 -1.98
CA ALA A 63 -9.04 1.04 -3.40
C ALA A 63 -8.96 2.43 -4.03
N PHE A 64 -9.84 3.36 -3.67
CA PHE A 64 -9.75 4.73 -4.16
C PHE A 64 -8.42 5.37 -3.77
N LEU A 65 -8.01 5.23 -2.51
CA LEU A 65 -6.70 5.69 -2.03
C LEU A 65 -5.56 4.99 -2.79
N GLY A 66 -5.67 3.68 -3.01
CA GLY A 66 -4.70 2.90 -3.78
C GLY A 66 -4.53 3.36 -5.23
N CYS A 67 -5.60 3.78 -5.91
CA CYS A 67 -5.52 4.32 -7.28
C CYS A 67 -4.85 5.69 -7.36
N ILE A 68 -4.82 6.46 -6.27
CA ILE A 68 -4.09 7.74 -6.22
C ILE A 68 -2.61 7.47 -5.93
N GLU A 69 -2.35 6.54 -5.02
CA GLU A 69 -1.02 6.17 -4.53
C GLU A 69 -0.18 5.43 -5.59
N ASN A 70 -0.73 4.38 -6.18
CA ASN A 70 0.03 3.47 -7.04
C ASN A 70 -0.78 3.09 -8.29
N GLU A 71 -0.30 3.57 -9.44
CA GLU A 71 -0.93 3.35 -10.74
C GLU A 71 -0.83 1.89 -11.20
N LEU A 72 0.05 1.09 -10.60
CA LEU A 72 0.20 -0.34 -10.87
C LEU A 72 -0.73 -1.22 -10.03
N ASP A 73 -1.49 -0.66 -9.09
CA ASP A 73 -2.39 -1.41 -8.23
C ASP A 73 -3.66 -1.86 -8.99
N ARG A 74 -3.52 -2.98 -9.70
CA ARG A 74 -4.62 -3.62 -10.44
C ARG A 74 -5.82 -3.92 -9.56
N VAL A 75 -5.61 -4.16 -8.25
CA VAL A 75 -6.65 -4.54 -7.31
C VAL A 75 -7.57 -3.36 -7.04
N SER A 76 -6.95 -2.22 -6.79
CA SER A 76 -7.64 -0.94 -6.61
C SER A 76 -8.37 -0.54 -7.90
N TRP A 77 -7.71 -0.66 -9.06
CA TRP A 77 -8.29 -0.30 -10.34
C TRP A 77 -9.52 -1.15 -10.72
N TYR A 78 -9.52 -2.47 -10.49
CA TYR A 78 -10.73 -3.26 -10.80
C TYR A 78 -11.93 -2.82 -9.94
N ARG A 79 -11.71 -2.30 -8.73
CA ARG A 79 -12.82 -1.80 -7.91
C ARG A 79 -13.35 -0.50 -8.48
N MET A 80 -12.46 0.40 -8.86
CA MET A 80 -12.85 1.66 -9.47
C MET A 80 -13.59 1.44 -10.80
N PHE A 81 -13.13 0.53 -11.66
CA PHE A 81 -13.85 0.20 -12.89
C PHE A 81 -15.21 -0.49 -12.66
N ASN A 82 -15.33 -1.35 -11.64
CA ASN A 82 -16.63 -1.94 -11.28
C ASN A 82 -17.65 -0.87 -10.86
N ILE A 83 -17.22 0.15 -10.12
CA ILE A 83 -18.09 1.22 -9.62
C ILE A 83 -18.35 2.27 -10.70
N PHE A 84 -17.29 2.92 -11.18
CA PHE A 84 -17.36 4.10 -12.03
C PHE A 84 -17.50 3.75 -13.51
N GLY A 85 -16.95 2.60 -13.94
CA GLY A 85 -17.13 2.06 -15.29
C GLY A 85 -18.42 1.24 -15.45
N LYS A 86 -19.17 1.05 -14.35
CA LYS A 86 -20.42 0.26 -14.29
C LYS A 86 -20.27 -1.16 -14.86
N ILE A 87 -19.09 -1.76 -14.72
CA ILE A 87 -18.86 -3.15 -15.13
C ILE A 87 -19.61 -4.06 -14.13
N PRO A 88 -20.49 -4.99 -14.58
CA PRO A 88 -21.44 -5.69 -13.72
C PRO A 88 -20.82 -6.41 -12.51
N THR A 89 -19.71 -7.12 -12.72
CA THR A 89 -19.07 -7.92 -11.68
C THR A 89 -17.61 -7.55 -11.47
N LEU A 90 -17.11 -7.76 -10.23
CA LEU A 90 -15.68 -7.61 -9.92
C LEU A 90 -14.79 -8.57 -10.74
N LYS A 91 -15.33 -9.74 -11.13
CA LYS A 91 -14.62 -10.71 -11.96
C LYS A 91 -14.39 -10.17 -13.37
N GLU A 92 -15.45 -9.64 -14.00
CA GLU A 92 -15.36 -9.00 -15.32
C GLU A 92 -14.46 -7.76 -15.27
N SER A 93 -14.60 -6.94 -14.23
CA SER A 93 -13.75 -5.75 -14.09
C SER A 93 -12.28 -6.10 -13.90
N ARG A 94 -11.98 -7.16 -13.15
CA ARG A 94 -10.61 -7.69 -13.05
C ARG A 94 -10.08 -8.15 -14.40
N HIS A 95 -10.89 -8.86 -15.19
CA HIS A 95 -10.48 -9.29 -16.52
C HIS A 95 -10.19 -8.08 -17.41
N PHE A 96 -11.08 -7.08 -17.43
CA PHE A 96 -10.91 -5.84 -18.18
C PHE A 96 -9.61 -5.11 -17.83
N VAL A 97 -9.35 -4.88 -16.54
CA VAL A 97 -8.13 -4.21 -16.08
C VAL A 97 -6.89 -5.05 -16.40
N ASN A 98 -6.93 -6.37 -16.24
CA ASN A 98 -5.80 -7.20 -16.63
C ASN A 98 -5.50 -7.12 -18.14
N SER A 99 -6.54 -7.08 -18.99
CA SER A 99 -6.37 -6.91 -20.43
C SER A 99 -5.73 -5.57 -20.79
N LEU A 100 -6.06 -4.48 -20.07
CA LEU A 100 -5.37 -3.19 -20.20
C LEU A 100 -3.88 -3.32 -19.90
N PHE A 101 -3.53 -3.93 -18.76
CA PHE A 101 -2.13 -4.11 -18.38
C PHE A 101 -1.37 -5.02 -19.34
N ASP A 102 -1.98 -6.09 -19.83
CA ASP A 102 -1.35 -7.04 -20.76
C ASP A 102 -1.00 -6.41 -22.12
N ILE A 103 -1.68 -5.33 -22.52
CA ILE A 103 -1.35 -4.53 -23.71
C ILE A 103 -0.50 -3.27 -23.39
N GLY A 104 -0.02 -3.14 -22.16
CA GLY A 104 0.83 -2.03 -21.73
C GLY A 104 0.12 -0.69 -21.55
N LEU A 105 -1.20 -0.72 -21.26
CA LEU A 105 -1.97 0.45 -20.86
C LEU A 105 -2.33 0.39 -19.39
N TYR A 106 -2.23 1.54 -18.74
CA TYR A 106 -2.70 1.73 -17.38
C TYR A 106 -3.99 2.54 -17.39
N PRO A 107 -4.89 2.30 -16.42
CA PRO A 107 -6.08 3.14 -16.23
C PRO A 107 -5.77 4.63 -16.14
N ALA A 108 -4.67 5.00 -15.48
CA ALA A 108 -4.22 6.39 -15.37
C ALA A 108 -3.90 7.03 -16.73
N ASP A 109 -3.38 6.26 -17.70
CA ASP A 109 -3.07 6.76 -19.05
C ASP A 109 -4.34 7.31 -19.74
N TYR A 110 -5.49 6.66 -19.55
CA TYR A 110 -6.78 7.12 -20.07
C TYR A 110 -7.33 8.33 -19.32
N LEU A 111 -7.17 8.36 -18.00
CA LEU A 111 -7.62 9.49 -17.18
C LEU A 111 -6.87 10.78 -17.53
N LEU A 112 -5.57 10.69 -17.80
CA LEU A 112 -4.77 11.86 -18.16
C LEU A 112 -4.99 12.31 -19.62
N ASN A 113 -5.52 11.44 -20.49
CA ASN A 113 -5.68 11.71 -21.91
C ASN A 113 -7.13 11.52 -22.37
N LYS A 114 -7.99 12.51 -22.09
CA LYS A 114 -9.44 12.57 -22.41
C LYS A 114 -9.84 12.11 -23.83
N ASN A 115 -8.92 12.12 -24.79
CA ASN A 115 -9.20 11.84 -26.21
C ASN A 115 -8.47 10.60 -26.77
N ASN A 116 -7.87 9.72 -25.95
CA ASN A 116 -7.00 8.62 -26.43
C ASN A 116 -5.88 9.10 -27.39
N ALA A 117 -5.53 10.38 -27.36
CA ALA A 117 -4.71 11.01 -28.39
C ALA A 117 -3.21 10.69 -28.23
N ARG A 118 -2.82 10.10 -27.10
CA ARG A 118 -1.43 9.99 -26.72
C ARG A 118 -1.18 8.75 -25.87
N PHE A 119 -0.62 7.71 -26.48
CA PHE A 119 -0.16 6.50 -25.79
C PHE A 119 1.34 6.63 -25.53
N THR A 120 1.77 6.48 -24.27
CA THR A 120 3.20 6.63 -23.87
C THR A 120 4.13 5.79 -24.74
N LEU A 121 3.73 4.55 -25.09
CA LEU A 121 4.54 3.67 -25.94
C LEU A 121 4.61 4.15 -27.41
N GLU A 122 3.51 4.71 -27.94
CA GLU A 122 3.48 5.27 -29.30
C GLU A 122 4.31 6.55 -29.38
N ASP A 123 4.20 7.44 -28.39
CA ASP A 123 5.05 8.63 -28.29
C ASP A 123 6.53 8.27 -28.19
N PHE A 124 6.84 7.34 -27.29
CA PHE A 124 8.20 6.86 -27.07
C PHE A 124 8.78 6.32 -28.38
N LEU A 125 8.04 5.47 -29.10
CA LEU A 125 8.47 4.94 -30.39
C LEU A 125 8.66 6.05 -31.43
N LYS A 126 7.71 6.99 -31.53
CA LYS A 126 7.79 8.11 -32.48
C LYS A 126 9.03 8.95 -32.23
N LEU A 127 9.32 9.29 -30.98
CA LEU A 127 10.50 10.08 -30.61
C LEU A 127 11.78 9.29 -30.87
N PHE A 128 11.82 8.01 -30.49
CA PHE A 128 12.96 7.12 -30.76
C PHE A 128 13.32 7.04 -32.25
N GLN A 129 12.33 7.06 -33.14
CA GLN A 129 12.54 6.99 -34.60
C GLN A 129 12.95 8.33 -35.23
N ASN A 130 12.52 9.47 -34.67
CA ASN A 130 12.57 10.76 -35.36
C ASN A 130 13.46 11.82 -34.68
N GLU A 131 13.74 11.67 -33.39
CA GLU A 131 14.48 12.66 -32.60
C GLU A 131 15.82 12.10 -32.10
N ARG A 132 16.66 12.99 -31.56
CA ARG A 132 17.82 12.62 -30.77
C ARG A 132 17.39 12.34 -29.33
N LEU A 133 17.79 11.19 -28.82
CA LEU A 133 17.55 10.75 -27.45
C LEU A 133 18.88 10.77 -26.71
N VAL A 134 18.89 11.23 -25.47
CA VAL A 134 20.05 11.21 -24.58
C VAL A 134 19.71 10.32 -23.40
N ILE A 135 20.40 9.20 -23.30
CA ILE A 135 20.33 8.29 -22.17
C ILE A 135 21.42 8.70 -21.21
N PHE A 136 21.12 8.83 -19.93
CA PHE A 136 22.11 9.20 -18.92
C PHE A 136 21.93 8.41 -17.63
N ASP A 137 22.99 8.39 -16.85
CA ASP A 137 23.05 7.80 -15.52
C ASP A 137 24.01 8.60 -14.64
N THR A 138 23.83 8.49 -13.33
CA THR A 138 24.66 9.23 -12.36
C THR A 138 25.20 8.34 -11.25
N GLU A 139 26.51 8.45 -11.00
CA GLU A 139 27.10 7.91 -9.76
C GLU A 139 27.22 9.01 -8.72
N THR A 140 26.98 8.66 -7.46
CA THR A 140 26.75 9.61 -6.39
C THR A 140 27.45 9.18 -5.10
N THR A 141 27.67 10.13 -4.19
CA THR A 141 28.26 9.84 -2.88
C THR A 141 27.31 9.07 -1.94
N GLY A 142 26.06 8.84 -2.34
CA GLY A 142 25.04 8.23 -1.49
C GLY A 142 23.61 8.36 -2.04
N LEU A 143 22.63 7.80 -1.33
CA LEU A 143 21.25 7.68 -1.82
C LEU A 143 20.35 8.89 -1.53
N ASN A 144 20.86 9.93 -0.87
CA ASN A 144 20.07 11.11 -0.50
C ASN A 144 20.13 12.18 -1.60
N THR A 145 19.11 12.22 -2.46
CA THR A 145 19.00 13.17 -3.58
C THR A 145 19.08 14.65 -3.19
N GLN A 146 18.84 15.02 -1.93
CA GLN A 146 18.92 16.41 -1.45
C GLN A 146 20.30 16.78 -0.92
N LYS A 147 21.07 15.80 -0.41
CA LYS A 147 22.33 16.05 0.28
C LYS A 147 23.54 15.54 -0.47
N ASP A 148 23.42 14.46 -1.22
CA ASP A 148 24.54 13.74 -1.84
C ASP A 148 24.96 14.35 -3.18
N ASP A 149 26.27 14.29 -3.41
CA ASP A 149 26.90 14.92 -4.56
C ASP A 149 26.95 13.92 -5.71
N ILE A 150 26.81 14.43 -6.92
CA ILE A 150 27.09 13.66 -8.13
C ILE A 150 28.61 13.64 -8.33
N ILE A 151 29.17 12.47 -8.59
CA ILE A 151 30.61 12.27 -8.81
C ILE A 151 30.95 11.79 -10.22
N GLN A 152 29.97 11.21 -10.94
CA GLN A 152 30.07 10.89 -12.36
C GLN A 152 28.72 11.17 -13.02
N ILE A 153 28.78 11.76 -14.22
CA ILE A 153 27.65 11.77 -15.14
C ILE A 153 28.13 11.13 -16.43
N ALA A 154 27.45 10.06 -16.85
CA ALA A 154 27.64 9.49 -18.17
C ALA A 154 26.37 9.66 -18.99
N ALA A 155 26.54 9.78 -20.31
CA ALA A 155 25.44 9.79 -21.23
C ALA A 155 25.84 9.23 -22.60
N VAL A 156 24.85 8.74 -23.34
CA VAL A 156 25.00 8.34 -24.74
C VAL A 156 23.81 8.82 -25.53
N GLU A 157 24.05 9.27 -26.74
CA GLU A 157 22.96 9.60 -27.64
C GLU A 157 22.47 8.38 -28.42
N ILE A 158 21.19 8.39 -28.76
CA ILE A 158 20.61 7.55 -29.81
C ILE A 158 20.00 8.48 -30.85
N ILE A 159 20.41 8.32 -32.11
CA ILE A 159 19.88 9.07 -33.25
C ILE A 159 19.29 8.05 -34.23
N LYS A 160 17.96 8.13 -34.45
CA LYS A 160 17.23 7.21 -35.35
C LYS A 160 17.49 5.74 -35.04
N GLY A 161 17.52 5.41 -33.74
CA GLY A 161 17.72 4.05 -33.23
C GLY A 161 19.16 3.56 -33.19
N GLU A 162 20.14 4.35 -33.64
CA GLU A 162 21.56 4.00 -33.54
C GLU A 162 22.28 4.74 -32.42
N ILE A 163 23.14 4.02 -31.71
CA ILE A 163 23.95 4.55 -30.61
C ILE A 163 25.05 5.41 -31.22
N GLY A 164 25.11 6.68 -30.79
CA GLY A 164 26.05 7.68 -31.29
C GLY A 164 27.15 8.00 -30.30
N VAL A 165 27.47 9.29 -30.16
CA VAL A 165 28.53 9.75 -29.27
C VAL A 165 28.19 9.55 -27.80
N THR A 166 29.23 9.28 -27.01
CA THR A 166 29.18 9.22 -25.55
C THR A 166 29.64 10.53 -24.93
N PHE A 167 29.18 10.78 -23.72
CA PHE A 167 29.59 11.86 -22.84
C PHE A 167 29.92 11.27 -21.48
N GLU A 168 31.02 11.71 -20.88
CA GLU A 168 31.41 11.31 -19.55
C GLU A 168 32.10 12.48 -18.86
N VAL A 169 31.74 12.72 -17.60
CA VAL A 169 32.40 13.70 -16.76
C VAL A 169 32.45 13.21 -15.32
N PHE A 170 33.61 13.42 -14.69
CA PHE A 170 33.80 13.19 -13.26
C PHE A 170 33.76 14.53 -12.54
N ILE A 171 33.13 14.56 -11.37
CA ILE A 171 32.88 15.78 -10.60
C ILE A 171 33.58 15.64 -9.24
N LYS A 172 34.31 16.69 -8.84
CA LYS A 172 34.95 16.75 -7.52
C LYS A 172 33.92 16.84 -6.40
N THR A 173 34.20 16.17 -5.29
CA THR A 173 33.45 16.29 -4.04
C THR A 173 34.41 16.28 -2.85
N ASP A 174 34.05 17.02 -1.81
CA ASP A 174 34.75 17.01 -0.53
C ASP A 174 34.24 15.92 0.42
N LYS A 175 33.12 15.26 0.07
CA LYS A 175 32.49 14.22 0.88
C LYS A 175 33.37 12.98 1.04
N ASP A 176 32.97 12.16 2.00
CA ASP A 176 33.50 10.81 2.18
C ASP A 176 32.86 9.86 1.16
N LEU A 177 33.68 8.99 0.56
CA LEU A 177 33.29 8.01 -0.45
C LEU A 177 33.44 6.57 0.06
N ALA A 178 33.87 6.35 1.30
CA ALA A 178 34.20 5.02 1.82
C ALA A 178 33.08 3.98 1.63
N GLU A 179 31.81 4.41 1.73
CA GLU A 179 30.66 3.53 1.49
C GLU A 179 30.35 3.35 0.00
N SER A 180 30.36 4.43 -0.79
CA SER A 180 29.93 4.42 -2.19
C SER A 180 31.00 3.84 -3.13
N GLU A 181 32.29 3.99 -2.83
CA GLU A 181 33.41 3.50 -3.65
C GLU A 181 33.38 1.97 -3.83
N ASN A 182 32.86 1.22 -2.84
CA ASN A 182 32.69 -0.22 -2.96
C ASN A 182 31.64 -0.62 -4.01
N ILE A 183 30.78 0.32 -4.41
CA ILE A 183 29.73 0.13 -5.39
C ILE A 183 30.25 0.54 -6.76
N HIS A 184 30.66 1.80 -6.92
CA HIS A 184 30.99 2.39 -8.22
C HIS A 184 32.49 2.38 -8.58
N HIS A 185 33.35 1.99 -7.64
CA HIS A 185 34.80 1.86 -7.85
C HIS A 185 35.53 3.17 -8.25
N ILE A 186 35.01 4.32 -7.83
CA ILE A 186 35.63 5.64 -8.07
C ILE A 186 36.25 6.14 -6.77
N SER A 187 37.58 6.20 -6.70
CA SER A 187 38.27 6.65 -5.50
C SER A 187 38.34 8.17 -5.38
N LYS A 188 38.59 8.65 -4.17
CA LYS A 188 38.79 10.09 -3.91
C LYS A 188 40.02 10.62 -4.67
N GLU A 189 41.10 9.85 -4.74
CA GLU A 189 42.33 10.19 -5.48
C GLU A 189 42.07 10.33 -6.98
N PHE A 190 41.20 9.47 -7.53
CA PHE A 190 40.79 9.55 -8.92
C PHE A 190 40.03 10.85 -9.21
N LEU A 191 39.06 11.22 -8.35
CA LEU A 191 38.31 12.47 -8.52
C LEU A 191 39.17 13.72 -8.35
N ILE A 192 40.17 13.70 -7.46
CA ILE A 192 41.12 14.81 -7.32
C ILE A 192 41.89 15.05 -8.63
N SER A 193 42.29 13.96 -9.29
CA SER A 193 43.14 14.00 -10.49
C SER A 193 42.35 14.24 -11.79
N ASN A 194 41.14 13.69 -11.90
CA ASN A 194 40.37 13.66 -13.15
C ASN A 194 39.05 14.45 -13.08
N GLY A 195 38.56 14.75 -11.87
CA GLY A 195 37.30 15.45 -11.67
C GLY A 195 37.40 16.94 -12.02
N ILE A 196 36.27 17.51 -12.42
CA ILE A 196 36.12 18.96 -12.63
C ILE A 196 35.18 19.57 -11.59
N ASP A 197 35.06 20.89 -11.60
CA ASP A 197 34.10 21.61 -10.75
C ASP A 197 32.66 21.18 -11.07
N ALA A 198 31.83 21.05 -10.03
CA ALA A 198 30.46 20.56 -10.17
C ALA A 198 29.62 21.45 -11.10
N ARG A 199 29.76 22.77 -11.03
CA ARG A 199 29.04 23.70 -11.91
C ARG A 199 29.45 23.52 -13.36
N GLU A 200 30.74 23.29 -13.59
CA GLU A 200 31.27 23.02 -14.93
C GLU A 200 30.76 21.68 -15.48
N GLY A 201 30.80 20.60 -14.68
CA GLY A 201 30.29 19.28 -15.07
C GLY A 201 28.82 19.29 -15.43
N LEU A 202 27.99 19.91 -14.58
CA LEU A 202 26.56 20.08 -14.83
C LEU A 202 26.29 20.92 -16.09
N SER A 203 27.07 21.98 -16.32
CA SER A 203 26.96 22.80 -17.52
C SER A 203 27.32 22.01 -18.78
N ARG A 204 28.39 21.21 -18.76
CA ARG A 204 28.79 20.37 -19.89
C ARG A 204 27.74 19.31 -20.22
N PHE A 205 27.17 18.66 -19.20
CA PHE A 205 26.09 17.71 -19.39
C PHE A 205 24.84 18.38 -19.98
N ASN A 206 24.41 19.51 -19.42
CA ASN A 206 23.25 20.25 -19.93
C ASN A 206 23.44 20.72 -21.39
N HIS A 207 24.67 21.05 -21.77
CA HIS A 207 25.03 21.36 -23.15
C HIS A 207 24.98 20.12 -24.06
N PHE A 208 25.43 18.96 -23.57
CA PHE A 208 25.33 17.70 -24.32
C PHE A 208 23.86 17.30 -24.57
N VAL A 209 23.00 17.48 -23.57
CA VAL A 209 21.55 17.23 -23.66
C VAL A 209 20.87 18.20 -24.62
N ASN A 210 21.22 19.49 -24.58
CA ASN A 210 20.73 20.51 -25.52
C ASN A 210 19.19 20.56 -25.71
N GLY A 211 18.42 20.25 -24.66
CA GLY A 211 16.96 20.20 -24.72
C GLY A 211 16.36 19.00 -25.46
N ASP A 212 17.17 18.02 -25.88
CA ASP A 212 16.73 16.78 -26.51
C ASP A 212 15.96 15.86 -25.55
N VAL A 213 15.44 14.74 -26.06
CA VAL A 213 14.66 13.78 -25.25
C VAL A 213 15.60 13.11 -24.25
N LEU A 214 15.28 13.21 -22.95
CA LEU A 214 16.12 12.64 -21.89
C LEU A 214 15.55 11.31 -21.40
N ILE A 215 16.41 10.31 -21.21
CA ILE A 215 16.02 8.98 -20.77
C ILE A 215 16.96 8.52 -19.67
N ALA A 216 16.42 7.88 -18.64
CA ALA A 216 17.20 7.17 -17.62
C ALA A 216 16.46 5.88 -17.21
N HIS A 217 17.12 5.06 -16.40
CA HIS A 217 16.49 3.93 -15.73
C HIS A 217 16.21 4.32 -14.28
N ASN A 218 14.93 4.43 -13.89
CA ASN A 218 14.50 5.00 -12.62
C ASN A 218 14.73 6.53 -12.53
N LEU A 219 14.35 7.24 -13.61
CA LEU A 219 14.57 8.68 -13.84
C LEU A 219 14.20 9.58 -12.65
N GLU A 220 13.21 9.21 -11.84
CA GLU A 220 12.81 10.02 -10.67
C GLU A 220 14.00 10.29 -9.72
N TYR A 221 14.90 9.32 -9.56
CA TYR A 221 16.09 9.47 -8.72
C TYR A 221 17.12 10.41 -9.38
N ASP A 222 17.58 10.07 -10.59
CA ASP A 222 18.61 10.82 -11.33
C ASP A 222 18.21 12.27 -11.57
N TRP A 223 16.94 12.49 -11.91
CA TRP A 223 16.43 13.83 -12.15
C TRP A 223 16.37 14.68 -10.86
N LYS A 224 16.03 14.09 -9.71
CA LYS A 224 16.01 14.80 -8.43
C LYS A 224 17.41 15.15 -7.95
N ILE A 225 18.36 14.22 -8.05
CA ILE A 225 19.74 14.48 -7.62
C ILE A 225 20.41 15.51 -8.55
N LEU A 226 20.13 15.47 -9.86
CA LEU A 226 20.59 16.48 -10.82
C LEU A 226 20.04 17.87 -10.51
N GLN A 227 18.73 17.99 -10.21
CA GLN A 227 18.13 19.28 -9.81
C GLN A 227 18.75 19.84 -8.53
N SER A 228 18.89 19.00 -7.49
CA SER A 228 19.47 19.39 -6.22
C SER A 228 20.93 19.84 -6.37
N ASN A 229 21.74 19.07 -7.10
CA ASN A 229 23.14 19.43 -7.36
C ASN A 229 23.24 20.70 -8.20
N SER A 230 22.37 20.90 -9.19
CA SER A 230 22.31 22.14 -9.97
C SER A 230 22.01 23.35 -9.09
N ALA A 231 20.99 23.26 -8.22
CA ALA A 231 20.62 24.33 -7.30
C ALA A 231 21.73 24.66 -6.30
N ARG A 232 22.36 23.64 -5.70
CA ARG A 232 23.46 23.82 -4.72
C ARG A 232 24.72 24.42 -5.35
N ASN A 233 24.95 24.18 -6.65
CA ASN A 233 26.12 24.68 -7.37
C ASN A 233 25.84 25.94 -8.22
N GLY A 234 24.71 26.63 -8.00
CA GLY A 234 24.39 27.86 -8.72
C GLY A 234 24.31 27.69 -10.24
N PHE A 235 23.83 26.52 -10.69
CA PHE A 235 23.60 26.19 -12.08
C PHE A 235 22.09 26.14 -12.37
N ASP A 236 21.64 26.89 -13.37
CA ASP A 236 20.26 26.84 -13.82
C ASP A 236 20.07 25.73 -14.86
N LEU A 237 19.60 24.58 -14.39
CA LEU A 237 19.27 23.43 -15.24
C LEU A 237 18.11 23.72 -16.22
N GLN A 238 17.31 24.77 -15.98
CA GLN A 238 16.15 25.08 -16.82
C GLN A 238 16.52 25.73 -18.15
N ALA A 239 17.73 26.31 -18.27
CA ALA A 239 18.16 27.02 -19.47
C ALA A 239 18.06 26.19 -20.76
N ASN A 240 18.24 24.86 -20.68
CA ASN A 240 18.06 23.90 -21.78
C ASN A 240 17.26 22.67 -21.31
N ASN A 241 16.14 22.88 -20.60
CA ASN A 241 15.36 21.78 -20.04
C ASN A 241 14.92 20.79 -21.13
N PRO A 242 15.15 19.47 -20.96
CA PRO A 242 14.67 18.45 -21.89
C PRO A 242 13.20 18.62 -22.22
N LYS A 243 12.88 18.65 -23.52
CA LYS A 243 11.50 18.80 -24.03
C LYS A 243 10.58 17.71 -23.48
N ILE A 244 11.08 16.48 -23.45
CA ILE A 244 10.34 15.26 -23.05
C ILE A 244 11.31 14.36 -22.28
N LYS A 245 10.80 13.64 -21.29
CA LYS A 245 11.58 12.69 -20.50
C LYS A 245 10.87 11.33 -20.46
N PHE A 246 11.62 10.24 -20.53
CA PHE A 246 11.10 8.88 -20.35
C PHE A 246 11.90 8.11 -19.31
N ASP A 247 11.22 7.19 -18.64
CA ASP A 247 11.83 6.23 -17.74
C ASP A 247 11.74 4.83 -18.35
N THR A 248 12.90 4.21 -18.60
CA THR A 248 12.95 2.84 -19.11
C THR A 248 12.35 1.84 -18.13
N LEU A 249 12.36 2.14 -16.82
CA LEU A 249 11.70 1.34 -15.78
C LEU A 249 10.18 1.32 -15.99
N GLU A 250 9.58 2.48 -16.27
CA GLU A 250 8.13 2.60 -16.52
C GLU A 250 7.75 1.88 -17.82
N ILE A 251 8.49 2.11 -18.90
CA ILE A 251 8.25 1.47 -20.20
C ILE A 251 8.41 -0.06 -20.08
N SER A 252 9.44 -0.53 -19.36
CA SER A 252 9.63 -1.95 -19.08
C SER A 252 8.46 -2.56 -18.32
N ARG A 253 7.92 -1.86 -17.30
CA ARG A 253 6.72 -2.30 -16.56
C ARG A 253 5.47 -2.35 -17.43
N LYS A 254 5.32 -1.45 -18.41
CA LYS A 254 4.21 -1.49 -19.37
C LYS A 254 4.34 -2.67 -20.32
N LEU A 255 5.53 -2.93 -20.84
CA LEU A 255 5.76 -4.01 -21.82
C LEU A 255 5.81 -5.41 -21.20
N TYR A 256 6.31 -5.52 -19.97
CA TYR A 256 6.57 -6.79 -19.29
C TYR A 256 5.96 -6.84 -17.88
N PRO A 257 4.63 -6.65 -17.72
CA PRO A 257 3.99 -6.34 -16.44
C PRO A 257 3.94 -7.51 -15.43
N LYS A 258 4.64 -8.61 -15.71
CA LYS A 258 4.68 -9.86 -14.91
C LYS A 258 6.10 -10.25 -14.48
N LEU A 259 7.11 -9.41 -14.75
CA LEU A 259 8.47 -9.66 -14.26
C LEU A 259 8.54 -9.47 -12.73
N ASN A 260 9.39 -10.27 -12.09
CA ASN A 260 9.61 -10.24 -10.65
C ASN A 260 10.49 -9.06 -10.20
N SER A 261 11.40 -8.63 -11.08
CA SER A 261 12.28 -7.48 -10.85
C SER A 261 12.40 -6.67 -12.13
N TYR A 262 12.66 -5.38 -11.96
CA TYR A 262 12.89 -4.44 -13.05
C TYR A 262 14.16 -3.63 -12.82
N LYS A 263 15.07 -4.09 -11.96
CA LYS A 263 16.42 -3.51 -11.91
C LYS A 263 17.10 -3.73 -13.26
N LEU A 264 17.98 -2.81 -13.66
CA LEU A 264 18.67 -2.88 -14.94
C LEU A 264 19.37 -4.24 -15.15
N ILE A 265 20.14 -4.71 -14.17
CA ILE A 265 20.80 -6.03 -14.22
C ILE A 265 19.83 -7.20 -14.47
N ASP A 266 18.66 -7.17 -13.82
CA ASP A 266 17.65 -8.23 -13.94
C ASP A 266 16.96 -8.17 -15.31
N LEU A 267 16.76 -6.96 -15.86
CA LEU A 267 16.20 -6.77 -17.19
C LEU A 267 17.16 -7.23 -18.29
N ILE A 268 18.45 -6.87 -18.18
CA ILE A 268 19.49 -7.34 -19.11
C ILE A 268 19.50 -8.87 -19.16
N SER A 269 19.52 -9.51 -17.98
CA SER A 269 19.53 -10.97 -17.88
C SER A 269 18.23 -11.60 -18.42
N SER A 270 17.07 -11.12 -17.95
CA SER A 270 15.75 -11.69 -18.30
C SER A 270 15.42 -11.53 -19.78
N LEU A 271 15.80 -10.40 -20.39
CA LEU A 271 15.55 -10.08 -21.80
C LEU A 271 16.73 -10.49 -22.71
N LYS A 272 17.82 -11.02 -22.14
CA LYS A 272 19.03 -11.46 -22.84
C LYS A 272 19.66 -10.35 -23.71
N LEU A 273 19.78 -9.16 -23.12
CA LEU A 273 20.33 -7.99 -23.79
C LEU A 273 21.86 -7.97 -23.69
N GLN A 274 22.49 -7.22 -24.60
CA GLN A 274 23.92 -6.92 -24.53
C GLN A 274 24.19 -5.81 -23.51
N GLY A 275 25.27 -5.94 -22.75
CA GLY A 275 25.70 -4.97 -21.75
C GLY A 275 25.92 -5.63 -20.39
N VAL A 276 26.53 -4.87 -19.49
CA VAL A 276 26.75 -5.24 -18.09
C VAL A 276 26.23 -4.08 -17.24
N ASN A 277 25.64 -4.39 -16.09
CA ASN A 277 25.36 -3.38 -15.08
C ASN A 277 26.43 -3.51 -13.99
N SER A 278 27.45 -2.66 -14.06
CA SER A 278 28.67 -2.76 -13.25
C SER A 278 28.81 -1.63 -12.23
N HIS A 279 27.82 -0.73 -12.13
CA HIS A 279 27.91 0.51 -11.36
C HIS A 279 29.03 1.43 -11.84
N ASN A 280 29.33 1.33 -13.13
CA ASN A 280 30.05 2.35 -13.87
C ASN A 280 29.05 3.05 -14.78
N ALA A 281 28.87 4.37 -14.61
CA ALA A 281 27.80 5.08 -15.30
C ALA A 281 27.88 4.92 -16.84
N LEU A 282 29.07 4.83 -17.44
CA LEU A 282 29.19 4.69 -18.90
C LEU A 282 28.75 3.31 -19.38
N GLU A 283 29.16 2.23 -18.70
CA GLU A 283 28.72 0.88 -19.01
C GLU A 283 27.20 0.72 -18.81
N ASP A 284 26.69 1.29 -17.72
CA ASP A 284 25.27 1.26 -17.34
C ASP A 284 24.40 2.04 -18.35
N VAL A 285 24.89 3.18 -18.84
CA VAL A 285 24.26 3.96 -19.91
C VAL A 285 24.21 3.20 -21.23
N LEU A 286 25.30 2.51 -21.61
CA LEU A 286 25.32 1.69 -22.84
C LEU A 286 24.35 0.50 -22.73
N ALA A 287 24.29 -0.14 -21.56
CA ALA A 287 23.32 -1.20 -21.30
C ALA A 287 21.88 -0.65 -21.33
N THR A 288 21.65 0.54 -20.77
CA THR A 288 20.35 1.23 -20.82
C THR A 288 19.97 1.65 -22.24
N ALA A 289 20.94 2.01 -23.09
CA ALA A 289 20.72 2.30 -24.50
C ALA A 289 20.27 1.04 -25.26
N ASN A 290 20.90 -0.11 -25.01
CA ASN A 290 20.47 -1.39 -25.57
C ASN A 290 19.07 -1.79 -25.10
N LEU A 291 18.77 -1.59 -23.81
CA LEU A 291 17.41 -1.74 -23.29
C LEU A 291 16.42 -0.82 -24.00
N THR A 292 16.74 0.47 -24.16
CA THR A 292 15.90 1.46 -24.85
C THR A 292 15.58 1.02 -26.28
N ARG A 293 16.56 0.54 -27.05
CA ARG A 293 16.36 -0.02 -28.39
C ARG A 293 15.38 -1.21 -28.37
N HIS A 294 15.58 -2.14 -27.44
CA HIS A 294 14.70 -3.31 -27.28
C HIS A 294 13.27 -2.90 -26.93
N LEU A 295 13.10 -1.97 -25.99
CA LEU A 295 11.79 -1.46 -25.59
C LEU A 295 11.08 -0.75 -26.75
N ALA A 296 11.80 -0.08 -27.65
CA ALA A 296 11.19 0.55 -28.83
C ALA A 296 10.60 -0.51 -29.79
N ILE A 297 11.35 -1.56 -30.09
CA ILE A 297 10.88 -2.68 -30.93
C ILE A 297 9.63 -3.34 -30.31
N GLU A 298 9.62 -3.50 -29.00
CA GLU A 298 8.52 -4.15 -28.28
C GLU A 298 7.30 -3.22 -28.13
N SER A 299 7.52 -1.91 -28.05
CA SER A 299 6.47 -0.89 -28.08
C SER A 299 5.68 -0.94 -29.38
N GLU A 300 6.35 -1.07 -30.52
CA GLU A 300 5.70 -1.20 -31.84
C GLU A 300 4.66 -2.32 -31.86
N LYS A 301 4.99 -3.47 -31.26
CA LYS A 301 4.09 -4.64 -31.16
C LYS A 301 2.85 -4.39 -30.30
N ARG A 302 2.82 -3.34 -29.48
CA ARG A 302 1.69 -2.99 -28.60
C ARG A 302 0.77 -1.93 -29.18
N ILE A 303 1.24 -1.08 -30.10
CA ILE A 303 0.46 0.07 -30.60
C ILE A 303 -0.89 -0.36 -31.20
N THR A 304 -0.89 -1.32 -32.12
CA THR A 304 -2.15 -1.78 -32.74
C THR A 304 -3.10 -2.41 -31.71
N PRO A 305 -2.67 -3.37 -30.86
CA PRO A 305 -3.49 -3.87 -29.77
C PRO A 305 -4.07 -2.79 -28.84
N GLN A 306 -3.30 -1.74 -28.53
CA GLN A 306 -3.74 -0.61 -27.71
C GLN A 306 -4.89 0.16 -28.36
N LYS A 307 -4.77 0.45 -29.66
CA LYS A 307 -5.81 1.15 -30.44
C LYS A 307 -7.07 0.30 -30.57
N GLU A 308 -6.92 -0.98 -30.91
CA GLU A 308 -8.05 -1.93 -31.02
C GLU A 308 -8.80 -2.10 -29.70
N PHE A 309 -8.07 -2.25 -28.58
CA PHE A 309 -8.67 -2.34 -27.26
C PHE A 309 -9.45 -1.05 -26.91
N SER A 310 -8.84 0.11 -27.16
CA SER A 310 -9.44 1.42 -26.89
C SER A 310 -10.75 1.59 -27.66
N GLU A 311 -10.77 1.25 -28.95
CA GLU A 311 -11.96 1.40 -29.77
C GLU A 311 -13.04 0.41 -29.38
N LYS A 312 -12.68 -0.88 -29.18
CA LYS A 312 -13.61 -1.93 -28.74
C LYS A 312 -14.28 -1.58 -27.41
N ASN A 313 -13.55 -0.94 -26.49
CA ASN A 313 -14.01 -0.67 -25.13
C ASN A 313 -14.36 0.81 -24.88
N LYS A 314 -14.44 1.62 -25.93
CA LYS A 314 -14.61 3.08 -25.87
C LYS A 314 -15.73 3.52 -24.95
N LYS A 315 -16.89 2.85 -25.00
CA LYS A 315 -18.04 3.19 -24.14
C LYS A 315 -17.74 3.00 -22.65
N ILE A 316 -17.10 1.90 -22.26
CA ILE A 316 -16.75 1.61 -20.85
C ILE A 316 -15.71 2.62 -20.37
N LEU A 317 -14.68 2.86 -21.19
CA LEU A 317 -13.61 3.82 -20.89
C LEU A 317 -14.17 5.23 -20.72
N GLN A 318 -15.09 5.66 -21.60
CA GLN A 318 -15.74 6.97 -21.50
C GLN A 318 -16.59 7.10 -20.23
N ILE A 319 -17.43 6.11 -19.92
CA ILE A 319 -18.24 6.10 -18.70
C ILE A 319 -17.34 6.16 -17.46
N PHE A 320 -16.25 5.38 -17.46
CA PHE A 320 -15.28 5.40 -16.37
C PHE A 320 -14.61 6.77 -16.23
N TYR A 321 -14.14 7.35 -17.33
CA TYR A 321 -13.55 8.69 -17.35
C TYR A 321 -14.52 9.72 -16.76
N ASP A 322 -15.74 9.82 -17.31
CA ASP A 322 -16.71 10.84 -16.91
C ASP A 322 -17.08 10.74 -15.43
N ASN A 323 -17.16 9.51 -14.90
CA ASN A 323 -17.55 9.29 -13.51
C ASN A 323 -16.37 9.29 -12.52
N PHE A 324 -15.14 8.97 -12.92
CA PHE A 324 -14.01 8.81 -11.98
C PHE A 324 -12.96 9.91 -12.09
N PHE A 325 -12.68 10.41 -13.30
CA PHE A 325 -11.66 11.43 -13.51
C PHE A 325 -11.81 12.66 -12.60
N PRO A 326 -13.01 13.23 -12.39
CA PRO A 326 -13.14 14.46 -11.61
C PRO A 326 -12.62 14.31 -10.16
N ILE A 327 -12.99 13.23 -9.47
CA ILE A 327 -12.56 12.99 -8.08
C ILE A 327 -11.11 12.54 -8.00
N TRP A 328 -10.66 11.70 -8.93
CA TRP A 328 -9.26 11.26 -8.98
C TRP A 328 -8.31 12.42 -9.28
N ASN A 329 -8.63 13.25 -10.27
CA ASN A 329 -7.81 14.40 -10.65
C ASN A 329 -7.78 15.47 -9.55
N LYS A 330 -8.92 15.72 -8.87
CA LYS A 330 -8.97 16.62 -7.71
C LYS A 330 -7.92 16.26 -6.67
N TRP A 331 -7.86 14.99 -6.28
CA TRP A 331 -6.93 14.54 -5.24
C TRP A 331 -5.50 14.34 -5.74
N LYS A 332 -5.28 13.91 -7.00
CA LYS A 332 -3.94 13.89 -7.60
C LYS A 332 -3.33 15.29 -7.71
N ALA A 333 -4.11 16.32 -8.04
CA ALA A 333 -3.65 17.71 -8.07
C ALA A 333 -3.29 18.25 -6.67
N GLN A 334 -3.80 17.63 -5.61
CA GLN A 334 -3.57 18.01 -4.21
C GLN A 334 -2.56 17.09 -3.51
N ILE A 335 -1.76 16.31 -4.25
CA ILE A 335 -0.85 15.29 -3.68
C ILE A 335 0.14 15.86 -2.65
N ASN A 336 0.56 17.12 -2.80
CA ASN A 336 1.49 17.76 -1.88
C ASN A 336 0.80 18.64 -0.81
N GLN A 337 -0.54 18.72 -0.81
CA GLN A 337 -1.29 19.53 0.14
C GLN A 337 -1.50 18.78 1.47
N GLN A 338 -1.60 19.55 2.56
CA GLN A 338 -1.92 19.02 3.88
C GLN A 338 -3.39 18.61 3.96
N THR A 339 -3.65 17.38 4.38
CA THR A 339 -5.00 16.81 4.53
C THR A 339 -4.99 15.69 5.56
N SER A 340 -6.13 15.03 5.75
CA SER A 340 -6.27 13.79 6.53
C SER A 340 -7.07 12.76 5.73
N PHE A 341 -6.94 11.47 6.06
CA PHE A 341 -7.77 10.43 5.45
C PHE A 341 -9.27 10.69 5.63
N THR A 342 -9.67 11.27 6.76
CA THR A 342 -11.07 11.63 7.01
C THR A 342 -11.63 12.57 5.94
N ILE A 343 -10.89 13.59 5.55
CA ILE A 343 -11.35 14.57 4.55
C ILE A 343 -11.50 13.91 3.18
N ILE A 344 -10.48 13.18 2.72
CA ILE A 344 -10.51 12.54 1.39
C ILE A 344 -11.56 11.43 1.30
N ILE A 345 -11.76 10.66 2.37
CA ILE A 345 -12.76 9.60 2.41
C ILE A 345 -14.16 10.20 2.41
N ASN A 346 -14.43 11.22 3.21
CA ASN A 346 -15.75 11.87 3.21
C ASN A 346 -16.06 12.50 1.85
N ASP A 347 -15.10 13.21 1.25
CA ASP A 347 -15.27 13.79 -0.08
C ASP A 347 -15.54 12.72 -1.15
N PHE A 348 -14.83 11.58 -1.10
CA PHE A 348 -15.08 10.44 -1.99
C PHE A 348 -16.48 9.84 -1.81
N LEU A 349 -16.94 9.68 -0.57
CA LEU A 349 -18.26 9.12 -0.27
C LEU A 349 -19.40 10.07 -0.69
N ASP A 350 -19.23 11.37 -0.45
CA ASP A 350 -20.16 12.40 -0.92
C ASP A 350 -20.21 12.43 -2.44
N TYR A 351 -19.05 12.32 -3.10
CA TYR A 351 -18.96 12.22 -4.56
C TYR A 351 -19.69 10.98 -5.08
N LEU A 352 -19.47 9.80 -4.49
CA LEU A 352 -20.18 8.57 -4.85
C LEU A 352 -21.70 8.69 -4.69
N LYS A 353 -22.15 9.33 -3.61
CA LYS A 353 -23.57 9.56 -3.34
C LYS A 353 -24.19 10.47 -4.41
N ASN A 354 -23.53 11.57 -4.74
CA ASN A 354 -24.06 12.59 -5.66
C ASN A 354 -23.97 12.17 -7.14
N THR A 355 -22.94 11.42 -7.52
CA THR A 355 -22.70 11.06 -8.93
C THR A 355 -23.30 9.70 -9.31
N LEU A 356 -23.32 8.74 -8.38
CA LEU A 356 -23.72 7.36 -8.67
C LEU A 356 -24.90 6.87 -7.83
N ASN A 357 -25.54 7.73 -7.03
CA ASN A 357 -26.59 7.36 -6.07
C ASN A 357 -26.15 6.21 -5.16
N TYR A 358 -24.86 6.16 -4.82
CA TYR A 358 -24.31 5.14 -3.93
C TYR A 358 -24.75 5.41 -2.49
N SER A 359 -25.37 4.42 -1.84
CA SER A 359 -25.73 4.48 -0.43
C SER A 359 -24.83 3.58 0.40
N ILE A 360 -24.50 4.05 1.59
CA ILE A 360 -23.84 3.28 2.64
C ILE A 360 -24.94 2.80 3.58
N ASP A 361 -24.98 1.50 3.86
CA ASP A 361 -25.93 0.97 4.85
C ASP A 361 -25.52 1.34 6.28
N THR A 362 -26.44 1.16 7.24
CA THR A 362 -26.24 1.52 8.65
C THR A 362 -25.06 0.79 9.29
N ASP A 363 -24.81 -0.45 8.86
CA ASP A 363 -23.70 -1.22 9.40
C ASP A 363 -22.38 -0.66 8.88
N ASP A 364 -22.25 -0.45 7.57
CA ASP A 364 -21.07 0.12 6.94
C ASP A 364 -20.73 1.50 7.54
N ALA A 365 -21.73 2.31 7.93
CA ALA A 365 -21.52 3.58 8.61
C ALA A 365 -20.83 3.41 10.00
N TYR A 366 -21.23 2.42 10.79
CA TYR A 366 -20.60 2.12 12.08
C TYR A 366 -19.15 1.62 11.91
N TYR A 367 -18.89 0.78 10.92
CA TYR A 367 -17.52 0.31 10.66
C TYR A 367 -16.64 1.42 10.07
N LEU A 368 -17.20 2.27 9.21
CA LEU A 368 -16.49 3.43 8.68
C LEU A 368 -16.03 4.37 9.79
N SER A 369 -16.87 4.63 10.80
CA SER A 369 -16.47 5.49 11.93
C SER A 369 -15.31 4.91 12.73
N LYS A 370 -15.24 3.58 12.92
CA LYS A 370 -14.07 2.91 13.52
C LYS A 370 -12.80 3.16 12.70
N LEU A 371 -12.87 2.95 11.38
CA LEU A 371 -11.73 3.14 10.48
C LEU A 371 -11.24 4.60 10.50
N LEU A 372 -12.17 5.55 10.36
CA LEU A 372 -11.86 6.98 10.36
C LEU A 372 -11.25 7.44 11.68
N ARG A 373 -11.75 6.96 12.82
CA ARG A 373 -11.15 7.24 14.13
C ARG A 373 -9.70 6.75 14.18
N HIS A 374 -9.45 5.50 13.78
CA HIS A 374 -8.10 4.95 13.77
C HIS A 374 -7.17 5.76 12.85
N MET A 375 -7.61 6.05 11.62
CA MET A 375 -6.87 6.88 10.66
C MET A 375 -6.58 8.27 11.20
N GLN A 376 -7.52 8.89 11.91
CA GLN A 376 -7.30 10.20 12.53
C GLN A 376 -6.22 10.15 13.61
N VAL A 377 -6.26 9.14 14.48
CA VAL A 377 -5.31 9.01 15.60
C VAL A 377 -3.90 8.61 15.11
N LYS A 378 -3.81 7.63 14.21
CA LYS A 378 -2.51 7.11 13.74
C LYS A 378 -1.89 7.94 12.63
N CYS A 379 -2.70 8.47 11.72
CA CYS A 379 -2.19 9.17 10.54
C CYS A 379 -2.26 10.70 10.71
N GLY A 380 -3.31 11.23 11.35
CA GLY A 380 -3.45 12.67 11.58
C GLY A 380 -3.47 13.50 10.29
N TYR A 381 -3.02 14.76 10.39
CA TYR A 381 -2.81 15.64 9.24
C TYR A 381 -1.37 15.50 8.73
N LYS A 382 -1.22 15.24 7.43
CA LYS A 382 0.07 15.19 6.72
C LYS A 382 -0.13 15.62 5.26
N SER A 383 0.96 15.69 4.49
CA SER A 383 0.82 15.77 3.03
C SER A 383 0.08 14.53 2.50
N LEU A 384 -0.76 14.68 1.48
CA LEU A 384 -1.45 13.53 0.90
C LEU A 384 -0.46 12.48 0.40
N PHE A 385 0.68 12.90 -0.16
CA PHE A 385 1.77 12.02 -0.55
C PHE A 385 2.24 11.12 0.59
N ASP A 386 2.54 11.70 1.77
CA ASP A 386 3.00 10.93 2.92
C ASP A 386 1.90 10.01 3.47
N LEU A 387 0.65 10.48 3.50
CA LEU A 387 -0.48 9.65 3.91
C LEU A 387 -0.59 8.41 3.02
N LEU A 388 -0.59 8.61 1.71
CA LEU A 388 -0.72 7.53 0.75
C LEU A 388 0.48 6.58 0.82
N LYS A 389 1.69 7.11 0.68
CA LYS A 389 2.94 6.36 0.61
C LYS A 389 3.20 5.48 1.84
N TYR A 390 2.94 6.01 3.04
CA TYR A 390 3.35 5.33 4.27
C TYR A 390 2.23 4.57 4.97
N HIS A 391 0.96 4.79 4.63
CA HIS A 391 -0.15 4.21 5.38
C HIS A 391 -1.14 3.39 4.54
N VAL A 392 -1.30 3.63 3.24
CA VAL A 392 -2.30 2.90 2.45
C VAL A 392 -1.99 1.40 2.37
N ILE A 393 -0.71 1.03 2.33
CA ILE A 393 -0.30 -0.39 2.31
C ILE A 393 -0.74 -1.13 3.58
N ASP A 394 -0.62 -0.47 4.73
CA ASP A 394 -1.03 -1.03 6.02
C ASP A 394 -2.53 -1.32 6.01
N TYR A 395 -3.36 -0.35 5.61
CA TYR A 395 -4.82 -0.53 5.54
C TYR A 395 -5.29 -1.54 4.48
N LYS A 396 -4.44 -1.91 3.52
CA LYS A 396 -4.71 -3.03 2.60
C LYS A 396 -4.48 -4.41 3.26
N LEU A 397 -3.62 -4.46 4.28
CA LEU A 397 -3.21 -5.70 4.97
C LEU A 397 -3.89 -5.89 6.33
N TYR A 398 -4.34 -4.79 6.95
CA TYR A 398 -4.96 -4.79 8.26
C TYR A 398 -6.20 -5.67 8.35
N LYS A 399 -6.39 -6.19 9.57
CA LYS A 399 -7.59 -6.83 10.06
C LYS A 399 -8.23 -5.90 11.09
N GLU A 400 -9.50 -6.14 11.41
CA GLU A 400 -10.21 -5.32 12.40
C GLU A 400 -9.51 -5.20 13.77
N ALA A 401 -8.73 -6.21 14.18
CA ALA A 401 -7.96 -6.18 15.41
C ALA A 401 -6.84 -5.13 15.41
N ASP A 402 -6.27 -4.81 14.25
CA ASP A 402 -5.20 -3.83 14.09
C ASP A 402 -5.71 -2.39 14.29
N LEU A 403 -7.03 -2.20 14.38
CA LEU A 403 -7.66 -0.91 14.63
C LEU A 403 -7.74 -0.53 16.11
N ILE A 404 -7.29 -1.40 17.03
CA ILE A 404 -7.20 -1.07 18.46
C ILE A 404 -6.07 -0.06 18.65
N ILE A 405 -6.39 1.13 19.18
CA ILE A 405 -5.41 2.21 19.38
C ILE A 405 -4.87 2.31 20.81
N GLY A 406 -5.47 1.58 21.76
CA GLY A 406 -5.00 1.47 23.15
C GLY A 406 -5.83 2.29 24.15
N ASP A 407 -6.65 3.22 23.68
CA ASP A 407 -7.52 4.04 24.52
C ASP A 407 -8.87 3.35 24.82
N GLU A 408 -9.15 2.20 24.19
CA GLU A 408 -10.39 1.47 24.37
C GLU A 408 -10.37 0.72 25.70
N LYS A 409 -11.16 1.21 26.66
CA LYS A 409 -11.25 0.59 28.00
C LYS A 409 -11.77 -0.84 27.97
N ILE A 410 -12.63 -1.14 27.01
CA ILE A 410 -13.29 -2.45 26.88
C ILE A 410 -13.11 -2.95 25.46
N VAL A 411 -12.54 -4.14 25.32
CA VAL A 411 -12.43 -4.85 24.05
C VAL A 411 -13.22 -6.15 24.14
N ILE A 412 -14.08 -6.43 23.16
CA ILE A 412 -14.79 -7.70 23.04
C ILE A 412 -14.24 -8.39 21.81
N SER A 413 -13.78 -9.62 21.95
CA SER A 413 -13.25 -10.37 20.81
C SER A 413 -13.52 -11.86 20.97
N THR A 414 -13.52 -12.58 19.85
CA THR A 414 -13.36 -14.04 19.94
C THR A 414 -11.92 -14.39 20.24
N VAL A 415 -11.69 -15.49 20.95
CA VAL A 415 -10.33 -15.96 21.28
C VAL A 415 -9.43 -16.06 20.04
N HIS A 416 -9.98 -16.51 18.91
CA HIS A 416 -9.25 -16.66 17.65
C HIS A 416 -8.81 -15.30 17.07
N LYS A 417 -9.67 -14.28 17.15
CA LYS A 417 -9.38 -12.94 16.63
C LYS A 417 -8.54 -12.09 17.59
N GLY A 418 -8.55 -12.42 18.88
CA GLY A 418 -7.67 -11.81 19.88
C GLY A 418 -6.26 -12.42 19.95
N LYS A 419 -5.92 -13.39 19.08
CA LYS A 419 -4.58 -13.99 19.07
C LYS A 419 -3.53 -12.95 18.68
N GLY A 420 -2.47 -12.84 19.48
CA GLY A 420 -1.40 -11.86 19.28
C GLY A 420 -1.63 -10.52 19.97
N LEU A 421 -2.79 -10.33 20.61
CA LEU A 421 -3.04 -9.18 21.49
C LEU A 421 -2.80 -9.56 22.95
N GLU A 422 -2.49 -8.58 23.79
CA GLU A 422 -2.41 -8.75 25.24
C GLU A 422 -3.18 -7.63 25.91
N PHE A 423 -3.80 -7.95 27.04
CA PHE A 423 -4.66 -7.02 27.77
C PHE A 423 -4.33 -7.09 29.25
N GLU A 424 -4.46 -5.95 29.94
CA GLU A 424 -4.17 -5.91 31.37
C GLU A 424 -5.12 -6.81 32.17
N ASN A 425 -6.42 -6.72 31.85
CA ASN A 425 -7.44 -7.59 32.43
C ASN A 425 -8.11 -8.41 31.32
N VAL A 426 -8.28 -9.72 31.53
CA VAL A 426 -9.02 -10.60 30.63
C VAL A 426 -10.14 -11.29 31.39
N ILE A 427 -11.34 -11.23 30.83
CA ILE A 427 -12.51 -11.97 31.27
C ILE A 427 -12.79 -13.05 30.23
N VAL A 428 -12.74 -14.32 30.64
CA VAL A 428 -13.17 -15.46 29.82
C VAL A 428 -14.54 -15.92 30.35
N PRO A 429 -15.65 -15.51 29.69
CA PRO A 429 -16.98 -15.98 30.05
C PRO A 429 -17.23 -17.40 29.56
N GLU A 430 -18.26 -18.02 30.15
CA GLU A 430 -18.76 -19.34 29.73
C GLU A 430 -17.70 -20.44 29.79
N CYS A 431 -16.92 -20.49 30.88
CA CYS A 431 -16.03 -21.60 31.22
C CYS A 431 -16.82 -22.85 31.67
N VAL A 432 -17.71 -23.33 30.80
CA VAL A 432 -18.63 -24.45 31.02
C VAL A 432 -18.37 -25.56 30.00
N ASN A 433 -18.76 -26.79 30.33
CA ASN A 433 -18.83 -27.87 29.35
C ASN A 433 -19.70 -27.45 28.16
N ASP A 434 -19.39 -27.97 26.97
CA ASP A 434 -19.98 -27.66 25.65
C ASP A 434 -19.53 -26.32 25.02
N VAL A 435 -18.84 -25.46 25.78
CA VAL A 435 -18.14 -24.28 25.25
C VAL A 435 -16.63 -24.53 25.25
N TYR A 436 -16.13 -25.10 26.35
CA TYR A 436 -14.76 -25.59 26.47
C TYR A 436 -14.79 -27.03 27.02
N PRO A 437 -14.44 -28.05 26.23
CA PRO A 437 -14.39 -28.03 24.77
C PRO A 437 -15.78 -27.74 24.17
N SER A 438 -15.81 -27.35 22.89
CA SER A 438 -17.02 -27.14 22.13
C SER A 438 -17.82 -28.43 22.05
N TRP A 439 -19.15 -28.35 22.14
CA TRP A 439 -20.04 -29.50 21.91
C TRP A 439 -19.84 -30.16 20.53
N ALA A 440 -19.28 -29.43 19.57
CA ALA A 440 -18.99 -29.95 18.24
C ALA A 440 -17.70 -30.79 18.18
N SER A 441 -16.85 -30.71 19.20
CA SER A 441 -15.56 -31.39 19.27
C SER A 441 -15.73 -32.82 19.83
N ASN A 442 -15.71 -33.79 18.92
CA ASN A 442 -15.99 -35.19 19.20
C ASN A 442 -14.72 -36.04 19.31
N THR A 443 -13.64 -35.66 18.62
CA THR A 443 -12.35 -36.39 18.68
C THR A 443 -11.43 -35.89 19.79
N ILE A 444 -10.36 -36.64 20.08
CA ILE A 444 -9.35 -36.25 21.06
C ILE A 444 -8.59 -35.02 20.53
N GLU A 445 -8.22 -35.03 19.26
CA GLU A 445 -7.48 -33.94 18.60
C GLU A 445 -8.28 -32.63 18.58
N GLU A 446 -9.59 -32.70 18.33
CA GLU A 446 -10.48 -31.53 18.39
C GLU A 446 -10.59 -30.95 19.81
N LYS A 447 -10.66 -31.81 20.82
CA LYS A 447 -10.67 -31.40 22.23
C LYS A 447 -9.34 -30.81 22.67
N GLU A 448 -8.22 -31.35 22.18
CA GLU A 448 -6.90 -30.75 22.38
C GLU A 448 -6.81 -29.36 21.75
N GLU A 449 -7.37 -29.18 20.55
CA GLU A 449 -7.39 -27.87 19.88
C GLU A 449 -8.27 -26.85 20.64
N ASP A 450 -9.39 -27.29 21.21
CA ASP A 450 -10.17 -26.45 22.12
C ASP A 450 -9.42 -26.14 23.41
N SER A 451 -8.60 -27.06 23.93
CA SER A 451 -7.71 -26.79 25.05
C SER A 451 -6.64 -25.76 24.69
N ARG A 452 -6.05 -25.83 23.49
CA ARG A 452 -5.12 -24.81 22.97
C ARG A 452 -5.82 -23.46 22.83
N THR A 453 -7.06 -23.45 22.33
CA THR A 453 -7.88 -22.24 22.25
C THR A 453 -8.13 -21.67 23.65
N PHE A 454 -8.54 -22.50 24.62
CA PHE A 454 -8.76 -22.04 25.98
C PHE A 454 -7.48 -21.44 26.57
N TYR A 455 -6.34 -22.13 26.46
CA TYR A 455 -5.02 -21.62 26.84
C TYR A 455 -4.67 -20.29 26.17
N VAL A 456 -4.96 -20.14 24.87
CA VAL A 456 -4.80 -18.88 24.14
C VAL A 456 -5.61 -17.77 24.80
N ALA A 457 -6.83 -18.03 25.28
CA ALA A 457 -7.63 -17.02 26.00
C ALA A 457 -6.98 -16.62 27.33
N LEU A 458 -6.52 -17.59 28.12
CA LEU A 458 -5.89 -17.34 29.43
C LEU A 458 -4.60 -16.53 29.29
N SER A 459 -3.77 -16.89 28.31
CA SER A 459 -2.46 -16.27 28.04
C SER A 459 -2.53 -14.87 27.42
N ARG A 460 -3.72 -14.29 27.20
CA ARG A 460 -3.84 -12.87 26.82
C ARG A 460 -3.79 -11.93 28.03
N ALA A 461 -3.92 -12.46 29.26
CA ALA A 461 -3.96 -11.66 30.48
C ALA A 461 -2.54 -11.30 30.93
N MET A 462 -2.27 -10.00 31.08
CA MET A 462 -0.98 -9.53 31.63
C MET A 462 -1.00 -9.44 33.16
N LYS A 463 -2.12 -9.03 33.77
CA LYS A 463 -2.21 -8.85 35.24
C LYS A 463 -3.36 -9.62 35.88
N ARG A 464 -4.57 -9.52 35.33
CA ARG A 464 -5.76 -10.13 35.95
C ARG A 464 -6.49 -11.02 34.96
N LEU A 465 -6.69 -12.28 35.35
CA LEU A 465 -7.49 -13.25 34.63
C LEU A 465 -8.75 -13.57 35.44
N ILE A 466 -9.92 -13.39 34.83
CA ILE A 466 -11.22 -13.66 35.45
C ILE A 466 -11.96 -14.69 34.61
N LEU A 467 -12.25 -15.83 35.23
CA LEU A 467 -12.95 -16.94 34.60
C LEU A 467 -14.34 -17.01 35.21
N THR A 468 -15.38 -17.03 34.37
CA THR A 468 -16.76 -17.13 34.85
C THR A 468 -17.45 -18.33 34.22
N TYR A 469 -18.23 -19.04 35.03
CA TYR A 469 -19.09 -20.13 34.61
C TYR A 469 -20.48 -19.93 35.21
N HIS A 470 -21.47 -20.66 34.69
CA HIS A 470 -22.84 -20.63 35.18
C HIS A 470 -23.36 -22.05 35.30
N THR A 471 -24.21 -22.30 36.30
CA THR A 471 -24.78 -23.63 36.57
C THR A 471 -26.10 -23.87 35.86
N ILE A 472 -26.70 -22.83 35.28
CA ILE A 472 -28.00 -22.89 34.59
C ILE A 472 -27.90 -22.11 33.28
N SER A 473 -28.32 -22.72 32.17
CA SER A 473 -28.47 -22.07 30.88
C SER A 473 -29.94 -22.06 30.46
N ILE A 474 -30.35 -21.00 29.76
CA ILE A 474 -31.71 -20.84 29.21
C ILE A 474 -31.63 -20.94 27.69
N ASN A 475 -32.40 -21.85 27.08
CA ASN A 475 -32.44 -21.97 25.63
C ASN A 475 -33.30 -20.86 24.98
N LYS A 476 -33.33 -20.81 23.65
CA LYS A 476 -34.13 -19.82 22.89
C LYS A 476 -35.65 -19.88 23.12
N TYR A 477 -36.15 -20.92 23.78
CA TYR A 477 -37.55 -21.14 24.13
C TYR A 477 -37.84 -20.90 25.61
N GLY A 478 -36.89 -20.36 26.38
CA GLY A 478 -37.06 -20.07 27.80
C GLY A 478 -36.90 -21.28 28.74
N LYS A 479 -36.56 -22.47 28.21
CA LYS A 479 -36.36 -23.66 29.04
C LYS A 479 -34.97 -23.65 29.66
N THR A 480 -34.92 -23.88 30.98
CA THR A 480 -33.69 -23.97 31.78
C THR A 480 -33.11 -25.38 31.71
N PHE A 481 -31.78 -25.46 31.67
CA PHE A 481 -31.04 -26.72 31.73
C PHE A 481 -29.81 -26.55 32.62
N PRO A 482 -29.42 -27.59 33.37
CA PRO A 482 -28.21 -27.55 34.17
C PRO A 482 -26.97 -27.47 33.26
N ARG A 483 -25.95 -26.77 33.72
CA ARG A 483 -24.63 -26.66 33.11
C ARG A 483 -23.56 -26.94 34.16
N SER A 484 -22.51 -27.63 33.74
CA SER A 484 -21.35 -27.91 34.59
C SER A 484 -20.16 -27.06 34.16
N ARG A 485 -19.30 -26.70 35.12
CA ARG A 485 -18.02 -26.05 34.81
C ARG A 485 -17.18 -26.93 33.88
N THR A 486 -16.35 -26.32 33.04
CA THR A 486 -15.42 -27.07 32.19
C THR A 486 -14.36 -27.80 33.01
N TYR A 487 -14.05 -29.05 32.64
CA TYR A 487 -12.96 -29.80 33.23
C TYR A 487 -11.57 -29.23 32.88
N PHE A 488 -11.45 -28.36 31.88
CA PHE A 488 -10.20 -27.65 31.59
C PHE A 488 -9.75 -26.76 32.75
N LEU A 489 -10.67 -26.32 33.63
CA LEU A 489 -10.33 -25.55 34.82
C LEU A 489 -9.61 -26.40 35.88
N ASP A 490 -9.83 -27.72 35.92
CA ASP A 490 -9.30 -28.59 36.96
C ASP A 490 -7.75 -28.57 36.95
N CYS A 491 -7.14 -28.43 35.77
CA CYS A 491 -5.69 -28.34 35.59
C CYS A 491 -5.07 -27.08 36.22
N ILE A 492 -5.83 -26.00 36.36
CA ILE A 492 -5.34 -24.69 36.81
C ILE A 492 -5.98 -24.22 38.12
N GLU A 493 -6.87 -25.02 38.69
CA GLU A 493 -7.71 -24.66 39.84
C GLU A 493 -6.89 -24.18 41.05
N LYS A 494 -5.74 -24.79 41.30
CA LYS A 494 -4.82 -24.41 42.40
C LYS A 494 -4.24 -23.00 42.27
N HIS A 495 -4.30 -22.41 41.08
CA HIS A 495 -3.80 -21.06 40.79
C HIS A 495 -4.90 -20.00 40.81
N LEU A 496 -6.16 -20.38 41.07
CA LEU A 496 -7.32 -19.50 41.01
C LEU A 496 -7.88 -19.24 42.41
N HIS A 497 -8.23 -17.99 42.69
CA HIS A 497 -9.01 -17.62 43.88
C HIS A 497 -10.51 -17.73 43.57
N LYS A 498 -11.22 -18.64 44.26
CA LYS A 498 -12.65 -18.87 44.04
C LYS A 498 -13.51 -17.82 44.73
N ILE A 499 -14.50 -17.30 44.01
CA ILE A 499 -15.54 -16.41 44.54
C ILE A 499 -16.88 -17.02 44.17
N ASN A 500 -17.64 -17.47 45.17
CA ASN A 500 -19.01 -17.94 44.97
C ASN A 500 -19.94 -16.72 45.07
N VAL A 501 -20.83 -16.58 44.09
CA VAL A 501 -21.70 -15.42 43.91
C VAL A 501 -23.14 -15.88 43.72
#